data_AF-A0A924KVJ8-F1
#
_entry.id   AF-A0A924KVJ8-F1
#
_cell.length_a   1.000
_cell.length_b   1.000
_cell.length_c   1.000
_cell.angle_alpha   90.00
_cell.angle_beta   90.00
_cell.angle_gamma   90.00
#
_symmetry.space_group_name_H-M   'P 1'
#
loop_
_entity.id
_entity.type
_entity.pdbx_description
1 polymer ?
#
loop_
_entity_poly.entity_id
_entity_poly.type
_entity_poly.pdbx_seq_one_letter_code
_entity_poly.pdbx_strand_id
1 'polypeptide(L)'
;KMPAQLSQAAQLAPDLQAKQLRRTEGIINSMTPLERRKPDLLKASRKRRIAAGAGVTVQEVNRILTQFEQMQKMMKMMRGGGIAKMMRGMKGMMPGLR
;
A
#
# COMPACT_ATOMS: atom_id res chain seq x y z
N LYS A 1 5.48 12.66 -28.39
CA LYS A 1 6.54 11.72 -27.98
C LYS A 1 6.14 11.14 -26.63
N MET A 2 5.34 10.07 -26.67
CA MET A 2 4.85 9.39 -25.46
C MET A 2 6.06 8.82 -24.70
N PRO A 3 6.15 9.02 -23.38
CA PRO A 3 7.44 8.98 -22.69
C PRO A 3 7.93 7.55 -22.48
N ALA A 4 9.19 7.33 -22.86
CA ALA A 4 10.00 6.16 -22.56
C ALA A 4 10.08 5.81 -21.05
N GLN A 5 9.53 6.63 -20.15
CA GLN A 5 9.37 6.31 -18.74
C GLN A 5 8.33 5.19 -18.47
N LEU A 6 7.29 5.05 -19.29
CA LEU A 6 6.24 4.05 -19.05
C LEU A 6 6.67 2.64 -19.50
N SER A 7 7.50 2.53 -20.54
CA SER A 7 8.11 1.26 -20.95
C SER A 7 9.16 0.78 -19.95
N GLN A 8 9.85 1.68 -19.26
CA GLN A 8 10.90 1.31 -18.30
C GLN A 8 10.33 0.76 -16.98
N ALA A 9 9.10 1.15 -16.60
CA ALA A 9 8.39 0.56 -15.46
C ALA A 9 7.95 -0.90 -15.71
N ALA A 10 7.65 -1.25 -16.97
CA ALA A 10 7.33 -2.62 -17.38
C ALA A 10 8.58 -3.51 -17.59
N GLN A 11 9.77 -2.93 -17.64
CA GLN A 11 11.05 -3.61 -17.83
C GLN A 11 11.83 -3.85 -16.52
N LEU A 12 11.23 -3.57 -15.36
CA LEU A 12 11.80 -4.01 -14.09
C LEU A 12 11.85 -5.55 -14.12
N ALA A 13 13.06 -6.08 -14.33
CA ALA A 13 13.31 -7.51 -14.50
C ALA A 13 12.49 -8.33 -13.49
N PRO A 14 11.78 -9.39 -13.93
CA PRO A 14 10.94 -10.20 -13.05
C PRO A 14 11.66 -10.66 -11.77
N ASP A 15 12.98 -10.84 -11.85
CA ASP A 15 13.84 -11.18 -10.71
C ASP A 15 13.90 -10.11 -9.62
N LEU A 16 13.88 -8.83 -9.99
CA LEU A 16 13.86 -7.72 -9.04
C LEU A 16 12.50 -7.64 -8.34
N GLN A 17 11.40 -7.84 -9.07
CA GLN A 17 10.07 -7.91 -8.48
C GLN A 17 9.94 -9.11 -7.54
N ALA A 18 10.44 -10.28 -7.93
CA ALA A 18 10.44 -11.47 -7.09
C ALA A 18 11.22 -11.26 -5.77
N LYS A 19 12.38 -10.58 -5.81
CA LYS A 19 13.15 -10.23 -4.60
C LYS A 19 12.35 -9.30 -3.66
N GLN A 20 11.66 -8.30 -4.20
CA GLN A 20 10.86 -7.37 -3.42
C GLN A 20 9.63 -8.04 -2.79
N LEU A 21 8.99 -8.96 -3.53
CA LEU A 21 7.88 -9.76 -3.02
C LEU A 21 8.35 -10.65 -1.86
N ARG A 22 9.47 -11.37 -2.01
CA ARG A 22 10.03 -12.20 -0.93
C ARG A 22 10.36 -11.40 0.33
N ARG A 23 10.92 -10.19 0.20
CA ARG A 23 11.16 -9.30 1.35
C ARG A 23 9.86 -8.90 2.03
N THR A 24 8.84 -8.59 1.25
CA THR A 24 7.51 -8.22 1.75
C THR A 24 6.87 -9.38 2.53
N GLU A 25 6.92 -10.58 1.97
CA GLU A 25 6.47 -11.80 2.64
C GLU A 25 7.25 -12.05 3.93
N GLY A 26 8.58 -11.92 3.91
CA GLY A 26 9.42 -12.07 5.10
C GLY A 26 9.06 -11.08 6.22
N ILE A 27 8.77 -9.82 5.87
CA ILE A 27 8.30 -8.81 6.82
C ILE A 27 6.96 -9.20 7.43
N ILE A 28 5.98 -9.61 6.61
CA ILE A 28 4.63 -9.97 7.06
C ILE A 28 4.66 -11.25 7.92
N ASN A 29 5.53 -12.20 7.58
CA ASN A 29 5.72 -13.44 8.34
C ASN A 29 6.39 -13.19 9.70
N SER A 30 7.19 -12.14 9.83
CA SER A 30 7.82 -11.72 11.10
C SER A 30 6.89 -10.94 12.04
N MET A 31 5.65 -10.67 11.60
CA MET A 31 4.62 -10.04 12.43
C MET A 31 3.79 -11.07 13.18
N THR A 32 3.33 -10.67 14.38
CA THR A 32 2.31 -11.43 15.11
C THR A 32 0.92 -11.23 14.49
N PRO A 33 -0.03 -12.15 14.70
CA PRO A 33 -1.42 -12.00 14.22
C PRO A 33 -2.09 -10.70 14.68
N LEU A 34 -1.78 -10.24 15.89
CA LEU A 34 -2.31 -8.98 16.43
C LEU A 34 -1.78 -7.76 15.67
N GLU A 35 -0.48 -7.75 15.38
CA GLU A 35 0.17 -6.67 14.63
C GLU A 35 -0.34 -6.59 13.17
N ARG A 36 -0.61 -7.74 12.54
CA ARG A 36 -1.20 -7.78 11.19
C ARG A 36 -2.61 -7.22 11.14
N ARG A 37 -3.42 -7.47 12.16
CA ARG A 37 -4.79 -6.94 12.27
C ARG A 37 -4.82 -5.46 12.66
N LYS A 38 -3.85 -5.02 13.47
CA LYS A 38 -3.75 -3.66 14.01
C LYS A 38 -2.34 -3.09 13.80
N PRO A 39 -2.05 -2.57 12.59
CA PRO A 39 -0.75 -2.00 12.28
C PRO A 39 -0.38 -0.78 13.14
N ASP A 40 -1.36 -0.08 13.72
CA ASP A 40 -1.13 1.06 14.63
C ASP A 40 -0.31 0.72 15.88
N LEU A 41 -0.30 -0.56 16.25
CA LEU A 41 0.47 -1.09 17.38
C LEU A 41 1.98 -1.14 17.06
N LEU A 42 2.38 -1.06 15.79
CA LEU A 42 3.78 -1.15 15.36
C LEU A 42 4.54 0.14 15.68
N LYS A 43 4.98 0.26 16.93
CA LYS A 43 5.92 1.29 17.40
C LYS A 43 7.37 0.88 17.17
N ALA A 44 8.32 1.75 17.54
CA ALA A 44 9.75 1.57 17.27
C ALA A 44 10.30 0.19 17.69
N SER A 45 9.97 -0.30 18.89
CA SER A 45 10.43 -1.60 19.39
C SER A 45 9.97 -2.77 18.50
N ARG A 46 8.69 -2.80 18.13
CA ARG A 46 8.13 -3.85 17.26
C ARG A 46 8.69 -3.79 15.85
N LYS A 47 8.89 -2.59 15.30
CA LYS A 47 9.51 -2.41 13.98
C LYS A 47 10.95 -2.96 13.96
N ARG A 48 11.74 -2.74 15.02
CA ARG A 48 13.09 -3.34 15.15
C ARG A 48 13.04 -4.85 15.21
N ARG A 49 12.12 -5.43 16.00
CA ARG A 49 11.95 -6.89 16.09
C ARG A 49 11.61 -7.51 14.73
N ILE A 50 10.66 -6.91 14.00
CA ILE A 50 10.25 -7.38 12.66
C ILE A 50 11.40 -7.26 11.66
N ALA A 51 12.11 -6.13 11.67
CA ALA A 51 13.26 -5.91 10.82
C ALA A 51 14.36 -6.96 11.06
N ALA A 52 14.68 -7.24 12.33
CA ALA A 52 15.65 -8.27 12.71
C ALA A 52 15.18 -9.68 12.31
N GLY A 53 13.90 -10.01 12.52
CA GLY A 53 13.33 -11.32 12.16
C GLY A 53 13.24 -11.56 10.65
N ALA A 54 13.02 -10.50 9.87
CA ALA A 54 12.93 -10.58 8.41
C ALA A 54 14.26 -10.37 7.69
N GLY A 55 15.34 -10.02 8.40
CA GLY A 55 16.65 -9.70 7.81
C GLY A 55 16.62 -8.44 6.94
N VAL A 56 15.79 -7.45 7.30
CA VAL A 56 15.61 -6.20 6.55
C VAL A 56 15.85 -4.99 7.45
N THR A 57 15.89 -3.80 6.86
CA THR A 57 16.01 -2.55 7.62
C THR A 57 14.67 -2.09 8.20
N VAL A 58 14.72 -1.30 9.28
CA VAL A 58 13.52 -0.64 9.85
C VAL A 58 12.86 0.30 8.83
N GLN A 59 13.64 0.86 7.91
CA GLN A 59 13.15 1.72 6.84
C GLN A 59 12.28 0.96 5.84
N GLU A 60 12.65 -0.28 5.50
CA GLU A 60 11.82 -1.15 4.65
C GLU A 60 10.49 -1.49 5.32
N VAL A 61 10.52 -1.80 6.63
CA VAL A 61 9.28 -2.01 7.39
C VAL A 61 8.39 -0.76 7.36
N ASN A 62 8.96 0.44 7.52
CA ASN A 62 8.21 1.68 7.43
C ASN A 62 7.57 1.89 6.05
N ARG A 63 8.30 1.59 4.96
CA ARG A 63 7.77 1.72 3.60
C ARG A 63 6.53 0.86 3.38
N ILE A 64 6.55 -0.38 3.88
CA ILE A 64 5.40 -1.28 3.79
C ILE A 64 4.21 -0.74 4.60
N LEU A 65 4.46 -0.22 5.79
CA LEU A 65 3.40 0.37 6.62
C LEU A 65 2.75 1.58 5.94
N THR A 66 3.54 2.45 5.33
CA THR A 66 3.02 3.61 4.59
C THR A 66 2.19 3.16 3.37
N GLN A 67 2.68 2.18 2.60
CA GLN A 67 1.94 1.63 1.45
C GLN A 67 0.62 1.00 1.89
N PHE A 68 0.63 0.27 3.01
CA PHE A 68 -0.57 -0.32 3.58
C PHE A 68 -1.58 0.75 4.03
N GLU A 69 -1.12 1.81 4.70
CA GLU A 69 -1.98 2.92 5.13
C GLU A 69 -2.62 3.64 3.93
N GLN A 70 -1.87 3.83 2.84
CA GLN A 70 -2.40 4.39 1.59
C GLN A 70 -3.47 3.47 0.98
N MET A 71 -3.20 2.17 0.90
CA MET A 71 -4.19 1.19 0.40
C MET A 71 -5.43 1.14 1.30
N GLN A 72 -5.28 1.21 2.62
CA GLN A 72 -6.41 1.28 3.55
C GLN A 72 -7.25 2.55 3.35
N LYS A 73 -6.61 3.72 3.17
CA LYS A 73 -7.30 4.97 2.87
C LYS A 73 -8.09 4.87 1.58
N MET A 74 -7.49 4.31 0.53
CA MET A 74 -8.15 4.07 -0.75
C MET A 74 -9.35 3.12 -0.60
N MET A 75 -9.16 1.97 0.05
CA MET A 75 -10.23 1.00 0.33
C MET A 75 -11.36 1.60 1.16
N LYS A 76 -11.05 2.48 2.12
CA LYS A 76 -12.03 3.19 2.94
C LYS A 76 -12.83 4.20 2.10
N MET A 77 -12.18 4.95 1.21
CA MET A 77 -12.86 5.86 0.28
C MET A 77 -13.78 5.10 -0.68
N MET A 78 -13.35 3.92 -1.14
CA MET A 78 -14.12 3.07 -2.05
C MET A 78 -15.32 2.41 -1.34
N ARG A 79 -15.13 1.83 -0.15
CA ARG A 79 -16.21 1.22 0.66
C ARG A 79 -17.17 2.24 1.25
N GLY A 80 -16.69 3.44 1.62
CA GLY A 80 -17.52 4.52 2.17
C GLY A 80 -18.40 5.23 1.15
N GLY A 81 -18.49 4.71 -0.08
CA GLY A 81 -19.24 5.35 -1.15
C GLY A 81 -18.68 6.72 -1.53
N GLY A 82 -17.40 7.00 -1.30
CA GLY A 82 -16.76 8.28 -1.65
C GLY A 82 -16.90 8.59 -3.14
N ILE A 83 -16.75 7.57 -3.98
CA ILE A 83 -17.03 7.64 -5.43
C ILE A 83 -18.52 7.87 -5.69
N ALA A 84 -19.42 7.16 -5.00
CA ALA A 84 -20.87 7.35 -5.15
C ALA A 84 -21.35 8.72 -4.66
N LYS A 85 -20.72 9.29 -3.62
CA LYS A 85 -21.00 10.61 -3.06
C LYS A 85 -20.44 11.71 -3.97
N MET A 86 -19.26 11.50 -4.54
CA MET A 86 -18.65 12.36 -5.56
C MET A 86 -19.48 12.34 -6.86
N MET A 87 -19.92 11.17 -7.34
CA MET A 87 -20.83 11.05 -8.48
C MET A 87 -22.19 11.69 -8.21
N ARG A 88 -22.75 11.54 -7.01
CA ARG A 88 -24.00 12.24 -6.64
C ARG A 88 -23.82 13.76 -6.59
N GLY A 89 -22.70 14.25 -6.07
CA GLY A 89 -22.35 15.68 -6.08
C GLY A 89 -22.16 16.23 -7.49
N MET A 90 -21.53 15.45 -8.37
CA MET A 90 -21.30 15.83 -9.78
C MET A 90 -22.57 15.75 -10.62
N LYS A 91 -23.46 14.77 -10.35
CA LYS A 91 -24.79 14.69 -10.96
C LYS A 91 -25.70 15.86 -10.54
N GLY A 92 -25.50 16.41 -9.34
CA GLY A 92 -26.17 17.64 -8.89
C GLY A 92 -25.64 18.92 -9.55
N MET A 93 -24.42 18.90 -10.10
CA MET A 93 -23.78 20.04 -10.79
C MET A 93 -23.91 20.00 -12.32
N MET A 94 -24.43 18.92 -12.91
CA MET A 94 -24.81 18.87 -14.32
C MET A 94 -26.34 18.74 -14.48
N PRO A 95 -27.11 19.85 -14.32
CA PRO A 95 -28.50 19.89 -14.72
C PRO A 95 -28.55 20.04 -16.25
N GLY A 96 -28.71 18.95 -17.00
CA GLY A 96 -28.88 19.09 -18.45
C GLY A 96 -28.82 17.85 -19.34
N LEU A 97 -28.35 16.69 -18.88
CA LEU A 97 -28.47 15.45 -19.69
C LEU A 97 -29.70 14.66 -19.27
N ARG A 98 -30.86 15.04 -19.83
CA ARG A 98 -31.96 14.11 -20.11
C ARG A 98 -31.94 13.81 -21.60
#